data_AF-A0A925MKW8-F1
#
_entry.id   AF-A0A925MKW8-F1
#
_cell.length_a   1.000
_cell.length_b   1.000
_cell.length_c   1.000
_cell.angle_alpha   90.00
_cell.angle_beta   90.00
_cell.angle_gamma   90.00
#
_symmetry.space_group_name_H-M   'P 1'
#
loop_
_entity.id
_entity.type
_entity.pdbx_description
1 polymer ?
#
loop_
_entity_poly.entity_id
_entity_poly.type
_entity_poly.pdbx_seq_one_letter_code
_entity_poly.pdbx_strand_id
1 'polypeptide(L)'
;MRVLAIDPAVRNTGYAILDGDLRKPTVLAYDVISIPKNIAQSGALSAIRSHLIHLITQYQPDEVAVEGIIYVQSHQTAISMGAA
;
A
#
# COMPACT_ATOMS: atom_id res chain seq x y z
N MET A 1 -15.44 3.10 11.56
CA MET A 1 -15.01 2.19 10.48
C MET A 1 -13.57 2.50 10.22
N ARG A 2 -12.72 1.49 10.22
CA ARG A 2 -11.29 1.63 10.01
C ARG A 2 -10.91 1.16 8.62
N VAL A 3 -10.20 2.00 7.87
CA VAL A 3 -9.80 1.74 6.49
C VAL A 3 -8.28 1.80 6.40
N LEU A 4 -7.69 0.78 5.78
CA LEU A 4 -6.31 0.83 5.28
C LEU A 4 -6.34 1.28 3.82
N ALA A 5 -5.86 2.50 3.55
CA ALA A 5 -5.65 3.00 2.20
C ALA A 5 -4.23 2.71 1.73
N ILE A 6 -4.08 2.26 0.48
CA ILE A 6 -2.80 1.87 -0.13
C ILE A 6 -2.65 2.55 -1.49
N ASP A 7 -1.52 3.23 -1.68
CA ASP A 7 -0.99 3.70 -2.96
C ASP A 7 0.18 2.77 -3.34
N PRO A 8 -0.05 1.76 -4.20
CA PRO A 8 0.89 0.68 -4.44
C PRO A 8 2.01 1.10 -5.41
N ALA A 9 3.25 0.99 -4.94
CA ALA A 9 4.42 1.05 -5.81
C ALA A 9 5.55 0.17 -5.27
N VAL A 10 6.11 -0.70 -6.12
CA VAL A 10 7.14 -1.70 -5.75
C VAL A 10 8.28 -1.17 -4.86
N ARG A 11 8.62 0.12 -4.99
CA ARG A 11 9.72 0.74 -4.23
C ARG A 11 9.27 1.69 -3.11
N ASN A 12 8.06 2.24 -3.21
CA ASN A 12 7.58 3.29 -2.32
C ASN A 12 6.06 3.15 -2.19
N THR A 13 5.59 2.11 -1.51
CA THR A 13 4.15 1.92 -1.29
C THR A 13 3.70 2.87 -0.17
N GLY A 14 2.84 3.83 -0.49
CA GLY A 14 2.21 4.70 0.49
C GLY A 14 1.07 3.98 1.21
N TYR A 15 0.89 4.25 2.50
CA TYR A 15 -0.28 3.76 3.23
C TYR A 15 -0.81 4.79 4.24
N ALA A 16 -2.09 4.67 4.55
CA ALA A 16 -2.72 5.37 5.67
C ALA A 16 -3.77 4.49 6.36
N ILE A 17 -3.83 4.58 7.69
CA ILE A 17 -4.89 4.02 8.52
C ILE A 17 -5.81 5.16 8.92
N LEU A 18 -7.06 5.10 8.48
CA LEU A 18 -8.10 6.07 8.80
C LEU A 18 -9.14 5.40 9.70
N ASP A 19 -9.69 6.12 10.67
CA ASP A 19 -10.77 5.65 11.54
C ASP A 19 -11.87 6.72 11.65
N GLY A 20 -13.07 6.29 12.02
CA GLY A 20 -14.24 7.15 12.19
C GLY A 20 -15.29 6.97 11.09
N ASP A 21 -16.04 8.05 10.85
CA ASP A 21 -17.14 8.13 9.88
C ASP A 21 -16.71 8.96 8.66
N LEU A 22 -17.37 8.75 7.52
CA LEU A 22 -17.14 9.41 6.23
C LEU A 22 -17.06 10.94 6.33
N ARG A 23 -17.77 11.53 7.29
CA ARG A 23 -17.82 12.99 7.49
C ARG A 23 -16.70 13.54 8.36
N LYS A 24 -16.07 12.70 9.17
CA LYS A 24 -15.02 13.08 10.14
C LYS A 24 -13.99 11.94 10.30
N PRO A 25 -13.18 11.66 9.26
CA PRO A 25 -12.11 10.70 9.38
C PRO A 25 -11.01 11.24 10.30
N THR A 26 -10.42 10.37 11.10
CA THR A 26 -9.23 10.61 11.91
C THR A 26 -8.09 9.74 11.38
N VAL A 27 -6.92 10.33 11.21
CA VAL A 27 -5.73 9.59 10.78
C VAL A 27 -5.08 8.94 11.99
N LEU A 28 -4.94 7.62 11.98
CA LEU A 28 -4.27 6.87 13.06
C LEU A 28 -2.78 6.67 12.77
N ALA A 29 -2.44 6.39 11.51
CA ALA A 29 -1.06 6.22 11.05
C ALA A 29 -0.97 6.46 9.54
N TYR A 30 0.19 6.90 9.07
CA TYR A 30 0.52 6.96 7.65
C TYR A 30 2.03 6.95 7.50
N ASP A 31 2.52 6.30 6.45
CA ASP A 31 3.93 6.33 6.09
C ASP A 31 4.12 5.80 4.66
N VAL A 32 5.37 5.71 4.22
CA VAL A 32 5.78 5.09 2.97
C VAL A 32 6.69 3.90 3.26
N ILE A 33 6.32 2.73 2.75
CA ILE A 33 7.18 1.55 2.74
C ILE A 33 8.23 1.76 1.64
N SER A 34 9.39 2.31 2.02
CA SER A 34 10.48 2.58 1.08
C SER A 34 11.48 1.41 1.04
N ILE A 35 11.71 0.88 -0.17
CA ILE A 35 12.57 -0.27 -0.41
C ILE A 35 13.73 0.12 -1.33
N PRO A 36 14.99 -0.06 -0.90
CA PRO A 36 16.16 0.25 -1.70
C PRO A 36 16.17 -0.45 -3.08
N LYS A 37 16.66 0.26 -4.10
CA LYS A 37 16.70 -0.23 -5.50
C LYS A 37 17.59 -1.47 -5.69
N ASN A 38 18.58 -1.68 -4.83
CA ASN A 38 19.47 -2.84 -4.89
C ASN A 38 18.82 -4.14 -4.41
N ILE A 39 17.64 -4.08 -3.78
CA ILE A 39 16.85 -5.26 -3.44
C ILE A 39 16.14 -5.77 -4.70
N ALA A 40 16.23 -7.06 -4.97
CA ALA A 40 15.52 -7.70 -6.08
C ALA A 40 14.00 -7.48 -5.97
N GLN A 41 13.29 -7.48 -7.10
CA GLN A 41 11.85 -7.22 -7.12
C GLN A 41 11.06 -8.19 -6.22
N SER A 42 11.40 -9.48 -6.23
CA SER A 42 10.79 -10.47 -5.34
C SER A 42 10.99 -10.14 -3.85
N GLY A 43 12.19 -9.67 -3.48
CA GLY A 43 12.48 -9.20 -2.13
C GLY A 43 11.68 -7.96 -1.75
N ALA A 44 11.48 -7.04 -2.71
CA ALA A 44 10.65 -5.86 -2.49
C ALA A 44 9.18 -6.23 -2.24
N LEU A 45 8.61 -7.11 -3.06
CA LEU A 45 7.23 -7.60 -2.86
C LEU A 45 7.06 -8.34 -1.52
N SER A 46 8.07 -9.13 -1.12
CA SER A 46 8.07 -9.79 0.19
C SER A 46 8.09 -8.80 1.36
N ALA A 47 8.85 -7.69 1.21
CA ALA A 47 8.91 -6.63 2.22
C ALA A 47 7.58 -5.87 2.32
N ILE A 48 6.97 -5.51 1.18
CA ILE A 48 5.64 -4.88 1.12
C ILE A 48 4.62 -5.78 1.84
N ARG A 49 4.53 -7.06 1.46
CA ARG A 49 3.62 -8.03 2.09
C ARG A 49 3.81 -8.10 3.59
N SER A 50 5.06 -8.17 4.06
CA SER A 50 5.36 -8.30 5.49
C SER A 50 4.92 -7.05 6.27
N HIS A 51 5.16 -5.85 5.72
CA HIS A 51 4.68 -4.60 6.31
C HIS A 51 3.16 -4.52 6.33
N LEU A 52 2.49 -4.86 5.23
CA LEU A 52 1.03 -4.84 5.16
C LEU A 52 0.40 -5.82 6.17
N ILE A 53 0.96 -7.02 6.31
CA ILE A 53 0.51 -7.98 7.34
C ILE A 53 0.65 -7.40 8.74
N HIS A 54 1.78 -6.73 9.03
CA HIS A 54 1.99 -6.08 10.32
C HIS A 54 0.93 -4.98 10.58
N LEU A 55 0.67 -4.12 9.60
CA LEU A 55 -0.36 -3.07 9.69
C LEU A 55 -1.76 -3.66 9.90
N ILE A 56 -2.13 -4.69 9.12
CA ILE A 56 -3.43 -5.36 9.23
C ILE A 56 -3.58 -6.01 10.61
N THR A 57 -2.54 -6.67 11.11
CA THR A 57 -2.57 -7.33 12.43
C THR A 57 -2.67 -6.32 13.57
N GLN A 58 -1.94 -5.20 13.47
CA GLN A 58 -1.89 -4.17 14.49
C GLN A 58 -3.19 -3.35 14.55
N TYR A 59 -3.70 -2.92 13.41
CA TYR A 59 -4.81 -1.97 13.35
C TYR A 59 -6.17 -2.62 13.13
N GLN A 60 -6.20 -3.87 12.62
CA GLN A 60 -7.43 -4.60 12.30
C GLN A 60 -8.43 -3.72 11.52
N PRO A 61 -8.07 -3.27 10.30
CA PRO A 61 -8.99 -2.48 9.48
C PRO A 61 -10.21 -3.32 9.08
N ASP A 62 -11.36 -2.67 8.98
CA ASP A 62 -12.59 -3.28 8.48
C ASP A 62 -12.51 -3.49 6.96
N GLU A 63 -11.86 -2.56 6.26
CA GLU A 63 -11.78 -2.51 4.80
C GLU A 63 -10.38 -2.07 4.32
N VAL A 64 -10.02 -2.47 3.09
CA VAL A 64 -8.79 -2.05 2.42
C VAL A 64 -9.13 -1.36 1.11
N ALA A 65 -8.68 -0.12 0.93
CA ALA A 65 -8.80 0.63 -0.31
C ALA A 65 -7.44 0.66 -1.01
N VAL A 66 -7.39 0.25 -2.28
CA VAL A 66 -6.16 0.23 -3.09
C VAL A 66 -6.37 1.09 -4.32
N GLU A 67 -5.41 1.97 -4.64
CA GLU A 67 -5.45 2.75 -5.86
C GLU A 67 -5.46 1.84 -7.11
N GLY A 68 -6.37 2.13 -8.05
CA GLY A 68 -6.47 1.41 -9.31
C GLY A 68 -5.47 1.90 -10.36
N ILE A 69 -5.03 1.00 -11.24
CA ILE A 69 -4.17 1.36 -12.38
C ILE A 69 -5.04 2.02 -13.47
N ILE A 70 -4.78 3.28 -13.76
CA ILE A 70 -5.60 4.09 -14.69
C ILE A 70 -5.13 4.05 -16.15
N TYR A 71 -3.86 4.34 -16.45
CA TYR A 71 -3.34 4.26 -17.81
C TYR A 71 -1.82 4.13 -17.83
N VAL A 72 -1.30 3.13 -18.54
CA VAL A 72 0.14 2.90 -18.65
C VAL A 72 0.51 2.69 -20.11
N GLN A 73 1.38 3.55 -20.64
CA GLN A 73 1.80 3.48 -22.05
C GLN A 73 2.67 2.25 -22.35
N SER A 74 3.38 1.73 -21.35
CA SER A 74 4.26 0.58 -21.47
C SER A 74 3.70 -0.63 -20.73
N HIS A 75 3.61 -1.76 -21.44
CA HIS A 75 3.25 -3.05 -20.87
C HIS A 75 4.18 -3.44 -19.72
N GLN A 76 5.48 -3.16 -19.84
CA GLN A 76 6.45 -3.49 -18.79
C GLN A 76 6.19 -2.69 -17.50
N THR A 77 5.84 -1.41 -17.64
CA THR A 77 5.47 -0.57 -16.50
C THR A 77 4.15 -1.04 -15.89
N ALA A 78 3.15 -1.42 -16.71
CA ALA A 78 1.88 -1.95 -16.22
C ALA A 78 2.07 -3.23 -15.41
N ILE A 79 2.87 -4.17 -15.90
CA ILE A 79 3.21 -5.42 -15.21
C ILE A 79 3.94 -5.12 -13.90
N SER A 80 4.90 -4.19 -13.92
CA SER A 80 5.64 -3.82 -12.71
C SER A 80 4.76 -3.16 -11.65
N MET A 81 3.83 -2.30 -12.06
CA MET A 81 2.92 -1.61 -11.13
C MET A 81 1.86 -2.58 -10.58
N GLY A 82 1.28 -3.43 -11.42
CA GLY A 82 0.28 -4.41 -11.00
C GLY A 82 0.82 -5.54 -10.13
N ALA A 83 2.15 -5.71 -10.06
CA ALA A 83 2.76 -6.64 -9.14
C ALA A 83 2.84 -6.12 -7.69
N ALA A 84 2.72 -4.80 -7.49
CA ALA A 84 2.85 -4.14 -6.19
C ALA A 84 1.62 -4.30 -5.29
#